data_AF-A0A5J5BFC3-F1
#
_entry.id   AF-A0A5J5BFC3-F1
#
_cell.length_a   1.000
_cell.length_b   1.000
_cell.length_c   1.000
_cell.angle_alpha   90.00
_cell.angle_beta   90.00
_cell.angle_gamma   90.00
#
_symmetry.space_group_name_H-M   'P 1'
#
loop_
_entity.id
_entity.type
_entity.pdbx_description
1 polymer ?
#
loop_
_entity_poly.entity_id
_entity_poly.type
_entity_poly.pdbx_seq_one_letter_code
_entity_poly.pdbx_strand_id
1 'polypeptide(L)'
;MVGGAANETLRDRVTRLENFVGVLEDDDGVSLSVSIEQHAIELVDLRKILDDFMTETNARITNIMEDVMSLTDVVKINLKSLEDDVALAKNDQSKKEGKKKTGMLSALQLKTGLQERRRDLPCSPGGDQARHRCGSP
;
A
#
# COMPACT_ATOMS: atom_id res chain seq x y z
N MET A 1 14.65 61.89 73.97
CA MET A 1 14.36 60.45 74.18
C MET A 1 13.75 59.83 72.90
N VAL A 2 14.51 59.69 71.80
CA VAL A 2 13.99 59.15 70.50
C VAL A 2 14.82 57.95 69.98
N GLY A 3 15.80 57.46 70.75
CA GLY A 3 16.68 56.35 70.34
C GLY A 3 16.30 54.97 70.89
N GLY A 4 15.45 54.90 71.94
CA GLY A 4 15.14 53.63 72.64
C GLY A 4 14.28 52.68 71.82
N ALA A 5 13.11 53.16 71.36
CA ALA A 5 12.15 52.34 70.60
C ALA A 5 12.69 51.86 69.25
N ALA A 6 13.51 52.67 68.58
CA ALA A 6 14.14 52.29 67.32
C ALA A 6 15.20 51.19 67.53
N ASN A 7 15.93 51.22 68.64
CA ASN A 7 16.92 50.19 68.98
C ASN A 7 16.25 48.88 69.37
N GLU A 8 15.16 48.92 70.15
CA GLU A 8 14.36 47.74 70.48
C GLU A 8 13.76 47.10 69.23
N THR A 9 13.21 47.91 68.32
CA THR A 9 12.69 47.43 67.03
C THR A 9 13.81 46.80 66.18
N LEU A 10 15.01 47.38 66.21
CA LEU A 10 16.15 46.83 65.49
C LEU A 10 16.60 45.49 66.08
N ARG A 11 16.68 45.39 67.41
CA ARG A 11 17.00 44.13 68.10
C ARG A 11 15.97 43.06 67.83
N ASP A 12 14.68 43.39 67.92
CA ASP A 12 13.58 42.47 67.63
C ASP A 12 13.61 41.98 66.17
N ARG A 13 14.03 42.83 65.24
CA ARG A 13 14.27 42.44 63.84
C ARG A 13 15.50 41.54 63.68
N VAL A 14 16.61 41.83 64.36
CA VAL A 14 17.83 41.00 64.35
C VAL A 14 17.57 39.64 64.98
N THR A 15 16.89 39.58 66.12
CA THR A 15 16.52 38.33 66.79
C THR A 15 15.55 37.49 65.95
N ARG A 16 14.58 38.11 65.27
CA ARG A 16 13.75 37.40 64.29
C ARG A 16 14.57 36.83 63.13
N LEU A 17 15.57 37.55 62.63
CA LEU A 17 16.48 37.08 61.58
C LEU A 17 17.40 35.95 62.06
N GLU A 18 17.90 36.03 63.29
CA GLU A 18 18.69 34.97 63.92
C GLU A 18 17.89 33.66 64.04
N ASN A 19 16.58 33.74 64.31
CA ASN A 19 15.68 32.58 64.30
C ASN A 19 15.51 31.97 62.89
N PHE A 20 15.66 32.73 61.80
CA PHE A 20 15.65 32.20 60.44
C PHE A 20 17.01 31.65 59.99
N VAL A 21 18.11 32.14 60.56
CA VAL A 21 19.48 31.70 60.23
C VAL A 21 19.91 30.49 61.07
N GLY A 22 19.35 30.32 62.27
CA GLY A 22 19.72 29.27 63.23
C GLY A 22 18.79 28.07 63.32
N VAL A 23 17.70 28.03 62.56
CA VAL A 23 16.77 26.89 62.51
C VAL A 23 16.74 26.35 61.09
N LEU A 24 17.78 25.61 60.70
CA LEU A 24 17.50 24.40 59.93
C LEU A 24 16.89 23.44 60.94
N GLU A 25 15.56 23.48 61.07
CA GLU A 25 14.85 22.31 61.53
C GLU A 25 15.22 21.20 60.54
N ASP A 26 16.04 20.26 60.99
CA ASP A 26 16.31 18.97 60.36
C ASP A 26 14.99 18.18 60.31
N ASP A 27 14.02 18.68 59.54
CA ASP A 27 12.69 18.11 59.40
C ASP A 27 12.60 17.41 58.03
N ASP A 28 12.93 16.11 58.04
CA ASP A 28 12.63 15.08 57.03
C ASP A 28 13.05 15.30 55.56
N GLY A 29 13.73 16.40 55.26
CA GLY A 29 14.23 16.72 53.91
C GLY A 29 15.60 16.10 53.62
N VAL A 30 15.69 15.28 52.57
CA VAL A 30 16.97 14.86 51.99
C VAL A 30 17.81 16.11 51.69
N SER A 31 19.07 16.15 52.15
CA SER A 31 19.96 17.28 51.88
C SER A 31 20.00 17.62 50.38
N LEU A 32 20.01 18.91 50.03
CA LEU A 32 19.97 19.37 48.64
C LEU A 32 21.07 18.74 47.77
N SER A 33 22.26 18.50 48.33
CA SER A 33 23.36 17.79 47.66
C SER A 33 22.99 16.36 47.27
N VAL A 34 22.35 15.60 48.17
CA VAL A 34 21.92 14.22 47.90
C VAL A 34 20.79 14.21 46.87
N SER A 35 19.88 15.19 46.90
CA SER A 35 18.83 15.32 45.87
C SER A 35 19.40 15.62 44.48
N ILE A 36 20.40 16.50 44.38
CA ILE A 36 21.07 16.81 43.11
C ILE A 36 21.81 15.59 42.56
N GLU A 37 22.50 14.84 43.42
CA GLU A 37 23.19 13.61 43.03
C GLU A 37 22.21 12.55 42.53
N GLN A 38 21.10 12.36 43.22
CA GLN A 38 20.03 11.44 42.81
C GLN A 38 19.44 11.82 41.45
N HIS A 39 19.13 13.11 41.22
CA HIS A 39 18.64 13.56 39.93
C HIS A 39 19.68 13.41 38.81
N ALA A 40 20.98 13.55 39.11
CA ALA A 40 22.02 13.28 38.12
C ALA A 40 22.03 11.81 37.67
N ILE A 41 21.81 10.87 38.60
CA ILE A 41 21.68 9.44 38.29
C ILE A 41 20.43 9.19 37.45
N GLU A 42 19.28 9.74 37.84
CA GLU A 42 18.02 9.61 37.08
C GLU A 42 18.15 10.13 35.65
N LEU A 43 18.86 11.24 35.44
CA LEU A 43 19.11 11.78 34.10
C LEU A 43 20.02 10.86 33.26
N VAL A 44 21.01 10.21 33.87
CA VAL A 44 21.86 9.22 33.19
C VAL A 44 21.04 7.99 32.81
N ASP A 45 20.19 7.51 33.71
CA ASP A 45 19.32 6.35 33.44
C ASP A 45 18.30 6.66 32.34
N LEU A 46 17.66 7.84 32.39
CA LEU A 46 16.74 8.28 31.35
C LEU A 46 17.42 8.40 29.98
N ARG A 47 18.65 8.92 29.95
CA ARG A 47 19.44 8.97 28.71
C ARG A 47 19.67 7.58 28.16
N LYS A 48 20.05 6.62 29.01
CA LYS A 48 20.29 5.24 28.60
C LYS A 48 19.01 4.60 28.04
N ILE A 49 17.87 4.77 28.73
CA ILE A 49 16.58 4.27 28.26
C ILE A 49 16.24 4.85 26.87
N LEU A 50 16.50 6.14 26.66
CA LEU A 50 16.25 6.78 25.37
C LEU A 50 17.18 6.25 24.28
N ASP A 51 18.47 6.09 24.56
CA ASP A 51 19.45 5.55 23.62
C ASP A 51 19.12 4.10 23.22
N ASP A 52 18.73 3.26 24.18
CA ASP A 52 18.30 1.89 23.95
C ASP A 52 17.01 1.84 23.11
N PHE A 53 16.02 2.69 23.44
CA PHE A 53 14.77 2.78 22.69
C PHE A 53 15.00 3.21 21.23
N MET A 54 15.85 4.22 21.01
CA MET A 54 16.20 4.70 19.67
C MET A 54 16.93 3.61 18.88
N THR A 55 17.85 2.90 19.50
CA THR A 55 18.60 1.81 18.86
C THR A 55 17.68 0.65 18.48
N GLU A 56 16.80 0.21 19.39
CA GLU A 56 15.82 -0.84 19.11
C GLU A 56 14.83 -0.43 18.01
N THR A 57 14.32 0.80 18.09
CA THR A 57 13.38 1.34 17.09
C THR A 57 14.03 1.41 15.71
N ASN A 58 15.27 1.87 15.61
CA ASN A 58 16.01 1.92 14.34
C ASN A 58 16.23 0.51 13.75
N ALA A 59 16.57 -0.46 14.59
CA ALA A 59 16.72 -1.86 14.15
C ALA A 59 15.39 -2.42 13.64
N ARG A 60 14.27 -2.19 14.35
CA ARG A 60 12.93 -2.62 13.92
C ARG A 60 12.52 -1.98 12.60
N ILE A 61 12.75 -0.69 12.41
CA ILE A 61 12.44 0.02 11.15
C ILE A 61 13.26 -0.56 10.00
N THR A 62 14.55 -0.85 10.22
CA THR A 62 15.42 -1.46 9.21
C THR A 62 14.88 -2.82 8.76
N ASN A 63 14.52 -3.69 9.71
CA ASN A 63 13.95 -5.00 9.40
C ASN A 63 12.62 -4.89 8.62
N ILE A 64 11.73 -3.97 9.02
CA ILE A 64 10.48 -3.73 8.28
C ILE A 64 10.77 -3.27 6.85
N MET A 65 11.77 -2.42 6.64
CA MET A 65 12.14 -1.96 5.31
C MET A 65 12.65 -3.10 4.44
N GLU A 66 13.46 -4.00 5.00
CA GLU A 66 13.92 -5.21 4.32
C GLU A 66 12.75 -6.13 3.93
N ASP A 67 11.81 -6.35 4.84
CA ASP A 67 10.60 -7.15 4.59
C ASP A 67 9.74 -6.55 3.47
N VAL A 68 9.55 -5.23 3.48
CA VAL A 68 8.79 -4.51 2.44
C VAL A 68 9.49 -4.58 1.08
N MET A 69 10.81 -4.49 1.05
CA MET A 69 11.59 -4.67 -0.18
C MET A 69 11.44 -6.10 -0.73
N SER A 70 11.57 -7.11 0.13
CA SER A 70 11.38 -8.52 -0.24
C SER A 70 9.97 -8.78 -0.78
N LEU A 71 8.94 -8.28 -0.09
CA LEU A 71 7.56 -8.38 -0.54
C LEU A 71 7.35 -7.71 -1.90
N THR A 72 7.97 -6.55 -2.12
CA THR A 72 7.90 -5.83 -3.39
C THR A 72 8.46 -6.67 -4.54
N ASP A 73 9.57 -7.37 -4.32
CA ASP A 73 10.17 -8.24 -5.33
C ASP A 73 9.30 -9.46 -5.64
N VAL A 74 8.71 -10.09 -4.62
CA VAL A 74 7.74 -11.19 -4.80
C VAL A 74 6.54 -10.71 -5.63
N VAL A 75 5.96 -9.56 -5.29
CA VAL A 75 4.81 -8.99 -6.03
C VAL A 75 5.19 -8.67 -7.47
N LYS A 76 6.39 -8.13 -7.73
CA LYS A 76 6.87 -7.89 -9.10
C LYS A 76 6.98 -9.18 -9.91
N ILE A 77 7.52 -10.24 -9.32
CA ILE A 77 7.65 -11.55 -9.99
C ILE A 77 6.27 -12.10 -10.33
N ASN A 78 5.34 -12.08 -9.37
CA ASN A 78 3.98 -12.56 -9.57
C ASN A 78 3.26 -11.76 -10.66
N LEU A 79 3.43 -10.45 -10.69
CA LEU A 79 2.80 -9.60 -11.71
C LEU A 79 3.32 -9.90 -13.12
N LYS A 80 4.64 -10.10 -13.28
CA LYS A 80 5.23 -10.51 -14.55
C LYS A 80 4.71 -11.88 -15.01
N SER A 81 4.67 -12.85 -14.10
CA SER A 81 4.12 -14.18 -14.40
C SER A 81 2.66 -14.08 -14.84
N LEU A 82 1.86 -13.24 -14.17
CA LEU A 82 0.47 -13.03 -14.54
C LEU A 82 0.33 -12.36 -15.91
N GLU A 83 1.19 -11.37 -16.22
CA GLU A 83 1.24 -10.74 -17.53
C GLU A 83 1.53 -11.76 -18.64
N ASP A 84 2.52 -12.63 -18.43
CA ASP A 84 2.89 -13.72 -19.34
C ASP A 84 1.73 -14.71 -19.55
N ASP A 85 1.09 -15.15 -18.46
CA ASP A 85 -0.05 -16.07 -18.51
C ASP A 85 -1.25 -15.47 -19.28
N VAL A 86 -1.52 -14.18 -19.08
CA VAL A 86 -2.58 -13.47 -19.82
C VAL A 86 -2.23 -13.35 -21.30
N ALA A 87 -0.97 -13.08 -21.65
CA ALA A 87 -0.52 -13.04 -23.03
C ALA A 87 -0.68 -14.40 -23.72
N LEU A 88 -0.30 -15.49 -23.04
CA LEU A 88 -0.48 -16.86 -23.53
C LEU A 88 -1.97 -17.20 -23.74
N ALA A 89 -2.82 -16.87 -22.75
CA ALA A 89 -4.26 -17.11 -22.85
C ALA A 89 -4.91 -16.38 -24.05
N LYS A 90 -4.51 -15.13 -24.32
CA LYS A 90 -4.99 -14.37 -25.49
C LYS A 90 -4.55 -15.02 -26.80
N ASN A 91 -3.30 -15.46 -26.88
CA ASN A 91 -2.77 -16.14 -28.06
C ASN A 91 -3.51 -17.46 -28.32
N ASP A 92 -3.80 -18.24 -27.29
CA ASP A 92 -4.54 -19.49 -27.41
C ASP A 92 -6.01 -19.29 -27.81
N GLN A 93 -6.67 -18.24 -27.31
CA GLN A 93 -8.01 -17.86 -27.76
C GLN A 93 -8.01 -17.51 -29.26
N SER A 94 -7.06 -16.70 -29.72
CA SER A 94 -6.96 -16.32 -31.13
C SER A 94 -6.74 -17.54 -32.05
N LYS A 95 -5.91 -18.51 -31.63
CA LYS A 95 -5.68 -19.77 -32.36
C LYS A 95 -6.94 -20.65 -32.40
N LYS A 96 -7.68 -20.75 -31.30
CA LYS A 96 -8.94 -21.51 -31.25
C LYS A 96 -10.01 -20.88 -32.14
N GLU A 97 -10.09 -19.56 -32.17
CA GLU A 97 -11.05 -18.84 -33.02
C GLU A 97 -10.71 -18.97 -34.52
N GLY A 98 -9.43 -18.87 -34.88
CA GLY A 98 -8.95 -19.11 -36.24
C GLY A 98 -9.27 -20.51 -36.76
N LYS A 99 -8.99 -21.56 -35.97
CA LYS A 99 -9.34 -22.94 -36.33
C LYS A 99 -10.85 -23.13 -36.52
N LYS A 100 -11.69 -22.47 -35.71
CA LYS A 100 -13.14 -22.54 -35.82
C LYS A 100 -13.63 -21.90 -37.13
N LYS A 101 -13.09 -20.74 -37.51
CA LYS A 101 -13.44 -20.04 -38.77
C LYS A 101 -12.99 -20.82 -40.00
N THR A 102 -11.78 -21.38 -40.01
CA THR A 102 -11.29 -22.21 -41.12
C THR A 102 -12.10 -23.50 -41.28
N GLY A 103 -12.40 -24.20 -40.18
CA GLY A 103 -13.24 -25.41 -40.21
C GLY A 103 -14.67 -25.14 -40.70
N MET A 104 -15.24 -24.00 -40.33
CA MET A 104 -16.58 -23.60 -40.79
C MET A 104 -16.61 -23.24 -42.27
N LEU A 105 -15.57 -22.54 -42.78
CA LEU A 105 -15.41 -22.24 -44.20
C LEU A 105 -15.22 -23.52 -45.04
N SER A 106 -14.40 -24.46 -44.58
CA SER A 106 -14.23 -25.76 -45.24
C SER A 106 -15.52 -26.58 -45.26
N ALA A 107 -16.30 -26.58 -44.17
CA ALA A 107 -17.59 -27.28 -44.12
C ALA A 107 -18.66 -26.63 -45.02
N LEU A 108 -18.65 -25.29 -45.15
CA LEU A 108 -19.51 -24.56 -46.06
C LEU A 108 -19.17 -24.88 -47.53
N GLN A 109 -17.89 -24.84 -47.90
CA GLN A 109 -17.41 -25.20 -49.26
C GLN A 109 -17.80 -26.65 -49.64
N LEU A 110 -17.67 -27.60 -48.70
CA LEU A 110 -18.05 -28.99 -48.93
C LEU A 110 -19.56 -29.16 -49.17
N LYS A 111 -20.39 -28.34 -48.52
CA LYS A 111 -21.85 -28.31 -48.73
C LYS A 111 -22.25 -27.63 -50.03
N THR A 112 -21.53 -26.59 -50.47
CA THR A 112 -21.83 -25.90 -51.74
C THR A 112 -21.45 -26.76 -52.95
N GLY A 113 -20.31 -27.46 -52.89
CA GLY A 113 -19.89 -28.38 -53.97
C GLY A 113 -20.75 -29.64 -54.13
N LEU A 114 -21.52 -30.02 -53.10
CA LEU A 114 -22.43 -31.18 -53.13
C LEU A 114 -23.83 -30.84 -53.68
N GLN A 115 -24.19 -29.54 -53.73
CA GLN A 115 -25.52 -29.09 -54.15
C GLN A 115 -25.64 -28.85 -55.66
N GLU A 116 -24.52 -28.88 -56.40
CA GLU A 116 -24.49 -28.59 -57.84
C GLU A 116 -24.65 -29.84 -58.74
N ARG A 117 -24.82 -31.04 -58.16
CA ARG A 117 -24.94 -32.31 -58.89
C ARG A 117 -26.31 -33.01 -58.82
N ARG A 118 -27.40 -32.31 -58.51
CA ARG A 118 -28.76 -32.90 -58.58
C ARG A 118 -29.82 -31.89 -59.02
N ARG A 119 -29.85 -31.54 -60.29
CA ARG A 119 -31.06 -31.05 -60.98
C ARG A 119 -31.11 -31.61 -62.40
N ASP A 120 -31.32 -32.91 -62.52
CA ASP A 120 -31.79 -33.51 -63.77
C ASP A 120 -33.33 -33.43 -63.80
N LEU A 121 -33.82 -32.75 -64.84
CA LEU A 121 -35.22 -32.56 -65.21
C LEU A 121 -35.95 -33.90 -65.45
N PRO A 122 -37.30 -33.92 -65.32
CA PRO A 122 -38.14 -34.73 -66.19
C PRO A 122 -38.94 -33.87 -67.17
N CYS A 123 -39.18 -34.49 -68.32
CA CYS A 123 -39.68 -33.99 -69.59
C CYS A 123 -41.13 -33.44 -69.59
N SER A 124 -41.40 -32.55 -70.55
CA SER A 124 -42.71 -32.40 -71.19
C SER A 124 -42.53 -32.10 -72.68
N PRO A 125 -43.20 -32.82 -73.61
CA PRO A 125 -43.16 -32.49 -75.03
C PRO A 125 -44.30 -31.53 -75.39
N GLY A 126 -43.95 -30.29 -75.77
CA GLY A 126 -44.88 -29.30 -76.31
C GLY A 126 -44.73 -29.22 -77.83
N GLY A 127 -45.84 -29.36 -78.54
CA GLY A 127 -45.91 -29.41 -79.99
C GLY A 127 -45.74 -28.07 -80.72
N ASP A 128 -45.40 -28.25 -81.99
CA ASP A 128 -45.31 -27.38 -83.17
C ASP A 128 -45.93 -25.96 -83.21
N GLN A 129 -45.11 -25.09 -83.84
CA GLN A 129 -45.42 -24.07 -84.86
C GLN A 129 -46.46 -22.96 -84.56
N ALA A 130 -45.99 -21.70 -84.57
CA ALA A 130 -46.25 -20.78 -85.70
C ALA A 130 -45.51 -19.44 -85.55
N ARG A 131 -45.16 -18.91 -86.73
CA ARG A 131 -44.50 -17.64 -87.09
C ARG A 131 -45.26 -16.40 -86.60
N HIS A 132 -44.57 -15.32 -86.24
CA HIS A 132 -44.42 -14.07 -87.03
C HIS A 132 -43.87 -12.88 -86.22
N ARG A 133 -42.80 -12.30 -86.79
CA ARG A 133 -42.27 -10.93 -86.81
C ARG A 133 -42.90 -9.76 -86.02
N CYS A 134 -41.97 -8.84 -85.70
CA CYS A 134 -42.08 -7.38 -85.42
C CYS A 134 -42.60 -7.01 -84.03
N GLY A 135 -42.05 -6.05 -83.29
CA GLY A 135 -40.99 -5.07 -83.51
C GLY A 135 -40.91 -4.18 -82.24
N SER A 136 -39.76 -3.55 -82.02
CA SER A 136 -39.56 -2.49 -81.01
C SER A 136 -40.41 -1.25 -81.33
N PRO A 137 -40.67 -0.37 -80.34
CA PRO A 137 -39.67 0.62 -79.92
C PRO A 137 -39.16 0.42 -78.49
#